data_AF-A0AAD4BBI2-F1
#
_entry.id   AF-A0AAD4BBI2-F1
#
_cell.length_a   1.000
_cell.length_b   1.000
_cell.length_c   1.000
_cell.angle_alpha   90.00
_cell.angle_beta   90.00
_cell.angle_gamma   90.00
#
_symmetry.space_group_name_H-M   'P 1'
#
loop_
_entity.id
_entity.type
_entity.pdbx_description
1 polymer ?
#
loop_
_entity_poly.entity_id
_entity_poly.type
_entity_poly.pdbx_seq_one_letter_code
_entity_poly.pdbx_strand_id
1 'polypeptide(L)'
;IYANPAIQQVINEVLFKRANDDGIRWARYYSPFPRVGFALTLTAIECAIDEWATGVRQNVTFREEDYSDVFTSHMNALNEFDEVASRYNLLPTILQQVFDNG
;
A
#
# COMPACT_ATOMS: atom_id res chain seq x y z
N ILE A 1 -7.55 9.91 2.18
CA ILE A 1 -6.12 9.56 2.01
C ILE A 1 -5.98 8.19 1.33
N TYR A 2 -6.54 7.12 1.89
CA TYR A 2 -6.40 5.75 1.35
C TYR A 2 -7.04 5.46 -0.02
N ALA A 3 -7.78 6.41 -0.61
CA ALA A 3 -8.34 6.31 -1.97
C ALA A 3 -7.58 7.18 -2.99
N ASN A 4 -6.34 7.61 -2.67
CA ASN A 4 -5.53 8.40 -3.59
C ASN A 4 -5.15 7.55 -4.82
N PRO A 5 -5.39 8.03 -6.06
CA PRO A 5 -5.06 7.29 -7.29
C PRO A 5 -3.60 6.82 -7.40
N ALA A 6 -2.66 7.54 -6.78
CA ALA A 6 -1.25 7.16 -6.78
C ALA A 6 -1.02 5.79 -6.10
N ILE A 7 -1.82 5.45 -5.07
CA ILE A 7 -1.71 4.16 -4.37
C ILE A 7 -2.09 3.03 -5.34
N GLN A 8 -3.23 3.16 -6.04
CA GLN A 8 -3.65 2.18 -7.04
C GLN A 8 -2.61 2.06 -8.17
N GLN A 9 -2.08 3.20 -8.65
CA GLN A 9 -1.10 3.21 -9.72
C GLN A 9 0.16 2.41 -9.33
N VAL A 10 0.69 2.61 -8.12
CA VAL A 10 1.87 1.88 -7.63
C VAL A 10 1.56 0.38 -7.50
N ILE A 11 0.41 0.02 -6.94
CA ILE A 11 -0.01 -1.38 -6.79
C ILE A 11 -0.12 -2.06 -8.15
N ASN A 12 -0.78 -1.42 -9.13
CA ASN A 12 -0.95 -2.01 -10.45
C ASN A 12 0.38 -2.18 -11.17
N GLU A 13 1.24 -1.16 -11.11
CA GLU A 13 2.55 -1.20 -11.76
C GLU A 13 3.47 -2.30 -11.21
N VAL A 14 3.34 -2.66 -9.92
CA VAL A 14 4.19 -3.64 -9.25
C VAL A 14 3.58 -5.04 -9.22
N LEU A 15 2.26 -5.16 -9.04
CA LEU A 15 1.60 -6.43 -8.73
C LEU A 15 0.59 -6.92 -9.77
N PHE A 16 0.11 -6.05 -10.67
CA PHE A 16 -0.97 -6.40 -11.62
C PHE A 16 -0.70 -5.96 -13.08
N LYS A 17 0.52 -5.54 -13.42
CA LYS A 17 0.82 -5.00 -14.76
C LYS A 17 0.93 -6.08 -15.83
N ARG A 18 1.45 -7.26 -15.48
CA ARG A 18 1.73 -8.36 -16.40
C ARG A 18 1.12 -9.65 -15.90
N ALA A 19 0.76 -10.54 -16.82
CA ALA A 19 0.12 -11.82 -16.50
C ALA A 19 0.89 -12.71 -15.50
N ASN A 20 2.20 -12.49 -15.33
CA ASN A 20 3.06 -13.24 -14.39
C ASN A 20 3.29 -12.51 -13.06
N ASP A 21 2.78 -11.29 -12.89
CA ASP A 21 2.92 -10.55 -11.64
C ASP A 21 2.08 -11.24 -10.54
N ASP A 22 2.52 -11.11 -9.30
CA ASP A 22 2.02 -11.93 -8.20
C ASP A 22 0.52 -11.71 -7.93
N GLY A 23 0.03 -10.48 -8.07
CA GLY A 23 -1.38 -10.15 -7.90
C GLY A 23 -2.29 -10.88 -8.89
N ILE A 24 -1.80 -11.16 -10.10
CA ILE A 24 -2.54 -11.92 -11.13
C ILE A 24 -2.34 -13.42 -10.93
N ARG A 25 -1.09 -13.88 -10.81
CA ARG A 25 -0.74 -15.31 -10.72
C ARG A 25 -1.32 -15.97 -9.46
N TRP A 26 -1.38 -15.22 -8.37
CA TRP A 26 -1.77 -15.68 -7.05
C TRP A 26 -3.03 -14.98 -6.54
N ALA A 27 -3.93 -14.56 -7.45
CA ALA A 27 -5.12 -13.74 -7.17
C ALA A 27 -5.93 -14.16 -5.93
N ARG A 28 -6.05 -15.47 -5.65
CA ARG A 28 -6.76 -15.97 -4.45
C ARG A 28 -6.18 -15.47 -3.11
N TYR A 29 -4.90 -15.11 -3.07
CA TYR A 29 -4.25 -14.55 -1.89
C TYR A 29 -4.27 -13.03 -1.87
N TYR A 30 -4.66 -12.39 -2.99
CA TYR A 30 -4.76 -10.95 -3.15
C TYR A 30 -6.21 -10.45 -3.22
N SER A 31 -7.22 -11.30 -2.99
CA SER A 31 -8.63 -10.93 -3.00
C SER A 31 -9.29 -11.20 -1.63
N PRO A 32 -9.76 -10.18 -0.88
CA PRO A 32 -9.49 -8.75 -1.11
C PRO A 32 -7.99 -8.44 -1.00
N PHE A 33 -7.56 -7.26 -1.48
CA PHE A 33 -6.15 -6.91 -1.47
C PHE A 33 -5.54 -7.02 -0.06
N PRO A 34 -4.34 -7.62 0.12
CA PRO A 34 -3.84 -7.89 1.45
C PRO A 34 -3.54 -6.59 2.18
N ARG A 35 -4.06 -6.43 3.41
CA ARG A 35 -3.79 -5.26 4.27
C ARG A 35 -2.29 -5.00 4.42
N VAL A 36 -1.51 -6.06 4.62
CA VAL A 36 -0.04 -5.98 4.73
C VAL A 36 0.59 -5.45 3.44
N GLY A 37 0.13 -5.90 2.26
CA GLY A 37 0.60 -5.38 0.98
C GLY A 37 0.24 -3.91 0.78
N PHE A 38 -0.93 -3.49 1.29
CA PHE A 38 -1.36 -2.10 1.26
C PHE A 38 -0.47 -1.22 2.15
N ALA A 39 -0.21 -1.64 3.40
CA ALA A 39 0.71 -0.95 4.30
C ALA A 39 2.14 -0.87 3.72
N LEU A 40 2.63 -1.95 3.10
CA LEU A 40 3.94 -1.96 2.46
C LEU A 40 4.00 -0.96 1.29
N THR A 41 2.91 -0.83 0.52
CA THR A 41 2.80 0.17 -0.55
C THR A 41 2.86 1.59 0.02
N LEU A 42 2.11 1.88 1.09
CA LEU A 42 2.17 3.19 1.75
C LEU A 42 3.57 3.52 2.25
N THR A 43 4.26 2.52 2.81
CA THR A 43 5.65 2.65 3.27
C THR A 43 6.61 2.96 2.12
N ALA A 44 6.46 2.27 0.98
CA ALA A 44 7.27 2.55 -0.20
C ALA A 44 6.99 3.95 -0.79
N ILE A 45 5.74 4.40 -0.74
CA ILE A 45 5.37 5.77 -1.14
C ILE A 45 6.01 6.81 -0.19
N GLU A 46 6.00 6.57 1.12
CA GLU A 46 6.67 7.44 2.09
C GLU A 46 8.18 7.51 1.82
N CYS A 47 8.82 6.37 1.59
CA CYS A 47 10.24 6.32 1.19
C CYS A 47 10.52 7.12 -0.10
N ALA A 48 9.63 7.03 -1.10
CA ALA A 48 9.76 7.82 -2.32
C ALA A 48 9.54 9.33 -2.09
N ILE A 49 8.75 9.72 -1.08
CA ILE A 49 8.58 11.10 -0.66
C ILE A 49 9.84 11.60 0.06
N ASP A 50 10.45 10.77 0.91
CA ASP A 50 11.68 11.10 1.65
C ASP A 50 12.87 11.39 0.73
N GLU A 51 12.89 10.82 -0.50
CA GLU A 51 13.85 11.20 -1.54
C GLU A 51 13.89 12.73 -1.77
N TRP A 52 12.81 13.44 -1.48
CA TRP A 52 12.66 14.88 -1.71
C TRP A 52 12.73 15.73 -0.44
N ALA A 53 13.04 15.15 0.72
CA ALA A 53 12.99 15.84 2.02
C ALA A 53 13.86 17.10 2.10
N THR A 54 14.96 17.15 1.33
CA THR A 54 15.89 18.31 1.31
C THR A 54 15.52 19.38 0.27
N GLY A 55 14.41 19.20 -0.45
CA GLY A 55 14.01 20.04 -1.59
C GLY A 55 14.72 19.69 -2.91
N VAL A 56 15.69 18.77 -2.88
CA VAL A 56 16.34 18.17 -4.05
C VAL A 56 16.23 16.66 -3.93
N ARG A 57 15.96 15.97 -5.04
CA ARG A 57 15.88 14.52 -5.07
C ARG A 57 17.22 13.87 -4.72
N GLN A 58 17.21 13.01 -3.71
CA GLN A 58 18.30 12.14 -3.31
C GLN A 58 17.82 10.70 -3.35
N ASN A 59 18.70 9.77 -3.74
CA ASN A 59 18.35 8.36 -3.74
C ASN A 59 18.27 7.86 -2.29
N VAL A 60 17.09 7.41 -1.86
CA VAL A 60 16.87 6.73 -0.59
C VAL A 60 16.59 5.28 -0.91
N THR A 61 17.37 4.37 -0.31
CA THR A 61 17.16 2.94 -0.53
C THR A 61 16.04 2.45 0.37
N PHE A 62 15.03 1.79 -0.21
CA PHE A 62 13.97 1.17 0.57
C PHE A 62 14.49 -0.09 1.28
N ARG A 63 14.79 0.02 2.57
CA ARG A 63 15.31 -1.08 3.40
C ARG A 63 14.46 -1.28 4.64
N GLU A 64 14.38 -2.54 5.09
CA GLU A 64 13.67 -2.91 6.32
C GLU A 64 14.24 -2.19 7.54
N GLU A 65 15.58 -2.12 7.67
CA GLU A 65 16.27 -1.46 8.79
C GLU A 65 15.89 0.02 8.97
N ASP A 66 15.51 0.69 7.88
CA ASP A 66 15.18 2.12 7.86
C ASP A 66 13.66 2.36 7.95
N TYR A 67 12.83 1.43 7.47
CA TYR A 67 11.39 1.64 7.28
C TYR A 67 10.49 0.65 8.05
N SER A 68 11.03 -0.24 8.89
CA SER A 68 10.22 -1.15 9.71
C SER A 68 9.24 -0.41 10.64
N ASP A 69 9.70 0.69 11.23
CA ASP A 69 8.89 1.50 12.14
C ASP A 69 7.80 2.26 11.39
N VAL A 70 8.12 2.75 10.19
CA VAL A 70 7.16 3.40 9.28
C VAL A 70 6.09 2.41 8.83
N PHE A 71 6.49 1.20 8.42
CA PHE A 71 5.56 0.13 8.08
C PHE A 71 4.63 -0.22 9.26
N THR A 72 5.20 -0.35 10.46
CA THR A 72 4.44 -0.64 11.69
C THR A 72 3.46 0.49 12.00
N SER A 73 3.87 1.75 11.84
CA SER A 73 3.01 2.92 11.96
C SER A 73 1.83 2.87 10.99
N HIS A 74 2.07 2.59 9.70
CA HIS A 74 1.01 2.43 8.70
C HIS A 74 0.05 1.29 9.03
N MET A 75 0.57 0.14 9.49
CA MET A 75 -0.28 -0.98 9.93
C MET A 75 -1.16 -0.59 11.11
N ASN A 76 -0.61 0.12 12.11
CA ASN A 76 -1.38 0.61 13.25
C ASN A 76 -2.45 1.62 12.82
N ALA A 77 -2.11 2.55 11.93
CA ALA A 77 -3.05 3.54 11.40
C ALA A 77 -4.18 2.88 10.58
N LEU A 78 -3.90 1.82 9.83
CA LEU A 78 -4.92 1.04 9.13
C LEU A 78 -5.83 0.29 10.11
N ASN A 79 -5.29 -0.27 11.19
CA ASN A 79 -6.08 -0.93 12.23
C ASN A 79 -7.00 0.07 12.94
N GLU A 80 -6.47 1.22 13.36
CA GLU A 80 -7.28 2.28 13.99
C GLU A 80 -8.36 2.79 13.02
N PHE A 81 -8.03 2.99 11.75
CA PHE A 81 -9.00 3.37 10.73
C PHE A 81 -10.13 2.35 10.60
N ASP A 82 -9.81 1.05 10.59
CA ASP A 82 -10.80 -0.02 10.51
C ASP A 82 -11.71 -0.03 11.74
N GLU A 83 -11.15 0.17 12.94
CA GLU A 83 -11.91 0.22 14.18
C GLU A 83 -12.90 1.40 14.19
N VAL A 84 -12.40 2.61 13.88
CA VAL A 84 -13.20 3.85 13.87
C VAL A 84 -14.25 3.84 12.74
N ALA A 85 -13.90 3.30 11.58
CA ALA A 85 -14.78 3.22 10.41
C ALA A 85 -15.55 1.89 10.29
N SER A 86 -15.47 1.02 11.31
CA SER A 86 -16.05 -0.33 11.30
C SER A 86 -17.53 -0.34 10.92
N ARG A 87 -18.32 0.60 11.46
CA ARG A 87 -19.75 0.77 11.16
C ARG A 87 -20.07 0.96 9.67
N TYR A 88 -19.08 1.35 8.88
CA TYR A 88 -19.19 1.61 7.44
C TYR A 88 -18.43 0.60 6.59
N ASN A 89 -17.71 -0.35 7.22
CA ASN A 89 -16.93 -1.37 6.52
C ASN A 89 -15.96 -0.78 5.47
N LEU A 90 -15.38 0.39 5.75
CA LEU A 90 -14.64 1.16 4.74
C LEU A 90 -13.34 0.47 4.33
N LEU A 91 -12.51 0.02 5.28
CA LEU A 91 -11.24 -0.59 4.93
C LEU A 91 -11.42 -1.88 4.10
N PRO A 92 -12.30 -2.82 4.46
CA PRO A 92 -12.57 -3.99 3.61
C PRO A 92 -13.07 -3.60 2.22
N THR A 93 -13.92 -2.56 2.12
CA THR A 93 -14.41 -2.04 0.84
C THR A 93 -13.27 -1.49 -0.02
N ILE A 94 -12.37 -0.69 0.57
CA ILE A 94 -11.21 -0.14 -0.13
C ILE A 94 -10.29 -1.27 -0.61
N LEU A 95 -9.98 -2.25 0.24
CA LEU A 95 -9.11 -3.37 -0.14
C LEU A 95 -9.71 -4.24 -1.24
N GLN A 96 -11.03 -4.41 -1.26
CA GLN A 96 -11.71 -5.09 -2.36
C GLN A 96 -11.61 -4.25 -3.65
N GLN A 97 -11.88 -2.94 -3.58
CA GLN A 97 -11.75 -2.04 -4.73
C GLN A 97 -10.33 -2.01 -5.29
N VAL A 98 -9.31 -2.07 -4.43
CA VAL A 98 -7.91 -2.11 -4.87
C VAL A 98 -7.63 -3.35 -5.71
N PHE A 99 -8.15 -4.51 -5.29
CA PHE A 99 -8.03 -5.75 -6.06
C PHE A 99 -8.84 -5.70 -7.36
N ASP A 100 -10.09 -5.22 -7.29
CA ASP A 100 -10.98 -5.18 -8.46
C ASP A 100 -10.48 -4.23 -9.57
N ASN A 101 -9.70 -3.20 -9.19
CA ASN A 101 -9.06 -2.26 -10.10
C ASN A 101 -7.61 -2.62 -10.44
N GLY A 102 -7.14 -3.79 -9.98
CA GLY A 102 -5.82 -4.36 -10.26
C GLY A 102 -5.65 -4.75 -11.72
#